data_AF-A0A673C7H4-F1
#
_entry.id   AF-A0A673C7H4-F1
#
_cell.length_a   1.000
_cell.length_b   1.000
_cell.length_c   1.000
_cell.angle_alpha   90.00
_cell.angle_beta   90.00
_cell.angle_gamma   90.00
#
_symmetry.space_group_name_H-M   'P 1'
#
loop_
_entity.id
_entity.type
_entity.pdbx_description
1 polymer ?
#
loop_
_entity_poly.entity_id
_entity_poly.type
_entity_poly.pdbx_seq_one_letter_code
_entity_poly.pdbx_strand_id
1 'polypeptide(L)'
;MKWKTVLAVFIVVLLYLICGGLTFEALEQWYEKKLKDSIALEKTTFLEKHPCVTSDDLEALIKHAVDAVSAGVSPIGNASHSSSYWDFIGGFFFAGTVITTIGYGNIAPSTQGGKIFCILYAIFGIPLFGCLLAGIGDQLGTIFVKSILRVEKIFRISQTKIRVTSTILFILAGCIVFVTIPAVIFKHIEGWTTLEALYFVVITLTTVGIGDYVAGGNQMIKYKPWYKPLVWFWILVGLAYFAAVLSMIGDWLRVLSKKTKEEVGGIKAHAAEWKANVRAEFRETKRRLSVEVHDKLQRAATIRSMEQIKNEKLSERYGQNESAQSFEMSRNVPFCFPTANWNCSREIQSSCHSHGKKTCCQK
;
A
#
# COMPACT_ATOMS: atom_id res chain seq x y z
N MET A 1 0.41 6.95 15.82
CA MET A 1 0.34 5.67 15.08
C MET A 1 1.60 4.88 15.34
N LYS A 2 1.55 3.53 15.41
CA LYS A 2 2.78 2.72 15.54
C LYS A 2 3.57 2.77 14.22
N TRP A 3 4.90 2.75 14.27
CA TRP A 3 5.77 2.78 13.07
C TRP A 3 5.36 1.75 12.01
N LYS A 4 4.97 0.54 12.43
CA LYS A 4 4.49 -0.53 11.54
C LYS A 4 3.24 -0.14 10.75
N THR A 5 2.33 0.65 11.33
CA THR A 5 1.13 1.15 10.64
C THR A 5 1.49 2.26 9.66
N VAL A 6 2.42 3.15 10.01
CA VAL A 6 2.92 4.19 9.12
C VAL A 6 3.59 3.56 7.89
N LEU A 7 4.45 2.56 8.09
CA LEU A 7 5.10 1.82 7.01
C LEU A 7 4.07 1.13 6.09
N ALA A 8 3.02 0.52 6.65
CA ALA A 8 1.97 -0.10 5.85
C ALA A 8 1.21 0.92 4.98
N VAL A 9 0.82 2.07 5.56
CA VAL A 9 0.16 3.15 4.81
C VAL A 9 1.09 3.71 3.73
N PHE A 10 2.37 3.90 4.04
CA PHE A 10 3.37 4.36 3.06
C PHE A 10 3.49 3.41 1.86
N ILE A 11 3.55 2.10 2.09
CA ILE A 11 3.59 1.11 1.00
C ILE A 11 2.32 1.17 0.15
N VAL A 12 1.14 1.31 0.77
CA VAL A 12 -0.13 1.46 0.02
C VAL A 12 -0.12 2.73 -0.84
N VAL A 13 0.35 3.86 -0.31
CA VAL A 13 0.47 5.11 -1.08
C VAL A 13 1.46 4.95 -2.23
N LEU A 14 2.61 4.31 -2.00
CA LEU A 14 3.60 4.07 -3.04
C LEU A 14 3.02 3.20 -4.19
N LEU A 15 2.31 2.12 -3.85
CA LEU A 15 1.61 1.30 -4.84
C LEU A 15 0.54 2.09 -5.59
N TYR A 16 -0.22 2.95 -4.90
CA TYR A 16 -1.20 3.82 -5.53
C TYR A 16 -0.57 4.79 -6.53
N LEU A 17 0.59 5.38 -6.20
CA LEU A 17 1.35 6.25 -7.10
C LEU A 17 1.91 5.50 -8.30
N ILE A 18 2.43 4.28 -8.13
CA ILE A 18 2.92 3.45 -9.25
C ILE A 18 1.78 3.10 -10.20
N CYS A 19 0.64 2.63 -9.67
CA CYS A 19 -0.54 2.34 -10.49
C CYS A 19 -1.04 3.59 -11.22
N GLY A 20 -1.09 4.74 -10.54
CA GLY A 20 -1.47 6.02 -11.13
C GLY A 20 -0.52 6.43 -12.26
N GLY A 21 0.79 6.37 -12.02
CA GLY A 21 1.82 6.73 -13.00
C GLY A 21 1.75 5.88 -14.26
N LEU A 22 1.63 4.55 -14.12
CA LEU A 22 1.47 3.64 -15.26
C LEU A 22 0.18 3.90 -16.04
N THR A 23 -0.91 4.25 -15.34
CA THR A 23 -2.20 4.56 -15.97
C THR A 23 -2.11 5.87 -16.76
N PHE A 24 -1.53 6.92 -16.18
CA PHE A 24 -1.33 8.20 -16.90
C PHE A 24 -0.37 8.04 -18.08
N GLU A 25 0.72 7.29 -17.93
CA GLU A 25 1.61 6.99 -19.06
C GLU A 25 0.85 6.31 -20.20
N ALA A 26 0.06 5.28 -19.90
CA ALA A 26 -0.73 4.58 -20.91
C ALA A 26 -1.76 5.49 -21.61
N LEU A 27 -2.34 6.44 -20.88
CA LEU A 27 -3.38 7.34 -21.40
C LEU A 27 -2.84 8.57 -22.13
N GLU A 28 -1.69 9.13 -21.73
CA GLU A 28 -1.20 10.44 -22.21
C GLU A 28 0.01 10.33 -23.15
N GLN A 29 0.83 9.28 -23.04
CA GLN A 29 2.10 9.21 -23.78
C GLN A 29 1.90 9.18 -25.31
N TRP A 30 0.82 8.57 -25.79
CA TRP A 30 0.53 8.55 -27.23
C TRP A 30 0.17 9.95 -27.77
N TYR A 31 -0.57 10.74 -26.98
CA TYR A 31 -0.99 12.09 -27.35
C TYR A 31 0.21 13.04 -27.31
N GLU A 32 1.09 12.90 -26.31
CA GLU A 32 2.35 13.65 -26.23
C GLU A 32 3.24 13.40 -27.46
N LYS A 33 3.41 12.14 -27.87
CA LYS A 33 4.19 11.79 -29.08
C LYS A 33 3.59 12.43 -30.33
N LYS A 34 2.26 12.32 -30.52
CA LYS A 34 1.56 12.95 -31.64
C LYS A 34 1.77 14.47 -31.67
N LEU A 35 1.73 15.14 -30.51
CA LEU A 35 1.93 16.58 -30.43
C LEU A 35 3.38 16.98 -30.75
N LYS A 36 4.37 16.19 -30.29
CA LYS A 36 5.79 16.37 -30.62
C LYS A 36 6.06 16.26 -32.11
N ASP A 37 5.47 15.26 -32.76
CA ASP A 37 5.60 15.06 -34.20
C ASP A 37 4.92 16.21 -34.97
N SER A 38 3.72 16.61 -34.54
CA SER A 38 2.97 17.71 -35.15
C SER A 38 3.73 19.04 -35.07
N ILE A 39 4.28 19.41 -33.91
CA ILE A 39 4.99 20.69 -33.78
C ILE A 39 6.31 20.69 -34.55
N ALA A 40 7.01 19.55 -34.62
CA ALA A 40 8.22 19.42 -35.43
C ALA A 40 7.92 19.62 -36.92
N LEU A 41 6.84 18.99 -37.42
CA LEU A 41 6.40 19.13 -38.80
C LEU A 41 5.95 20.56 -39.14
N GLU A 42 5.19 21.21 -38.26
CA GLU A 42 4.74 22.60 -38.47
C GLU A 42 5.94 23.56 -38.52
N LYS A 43 6.94 23.37 -37.65
CA LYS A 43 8.19 24.16 -37.68
C LYS A 43 8.93 24.01 -39.01
N THR A 44 9.13 22.78 -39.49
CA THR A 44 9.83 22.54 -40.76
C THR A 44 9.05 23.12 -41.94
N THR A 45 7.74 22.90 -41.97
CA THR A 45 6.86 23.44 -43.03
C THR A 45 6.88 24.96 -43.07
N PHE A 46 6.92 25.62 -41.90
CA PHE A 46 7.03 27.07 -41.81
C PHE A 46 8.36 27.58 -42.37
N LEU A 47 9.48 26.95 -42.01
CA LEU A 47 10.81 27.33 -42.50
C LEU A 47 10.97 27.11 -44.01
N GLU A 48 10.40 26.03 -44.55
CA GLU A 48 10.37 25.77 -46.00
C GLU A 48 9.56 26.85 -46.74
N LYS A 49 8.43 27.27 -46.18
CA LYS A 49 7.57 28.30 -46.75
C LYS A 49 8.16 29.72 -46.63
N HIS A 50 9.02 29.95 -45.64
CA HIS A 50 9.61 31.25 -45.34
C HIS A 50 11.15 31.19 -45.28
N PRO A 51 11.85 31.07 -46.43
CA PRO A 51 13.30 30.95 -46.47
C PRO A 51 14.07 32.14 -45.89
N CYS A 52 13.40 33.29 -45.71
CA CYS A 52 13.98 34.49 -45.11
C CYS A 52 14.08 34.43 -43.57
N VAL A 53 13.47 33.42 -42.92
CA VAL A 53 13.51 33.23 -41.48
C VAL A 53 14.49 32.11 -41.16
N THR A 54 15.47 32.36 -40.29
CA THR A 54 16.40 31.33 -39.85
C THR A 54 15.77 30.47 -38.74
N SER A 55 16.29 29.25 -38.55
CA SER A 55 15.85 28.38 -37.45
C SER A 55 16.02 29.05 -36.08
N ASP A 56 17.14 29.75 -35.87
CA ASP A 56 17.44 30.42 -34.61
C ASP A 56 16.48 31.59 -34.34
N ASP A 57 16.13 32.37 -35.36
CA ASP A 57 15.17 33.47 -35.23
C ASP A 57 13.76 32.97 -34.90
N LEU A 58 13.34 31.86 -35.54
CA LEU A 58 12.05 31.23 -35.25
C LEU A 58 12.00 30.70 -33.81
N GLU A 59 13.06 30.05 -33.35
CA GLU A 59 13.15 29.56 -31.96
C GLU A 59 13.19 30.70 -30.94
N ALA A 60 13.92 31.78 -31.23
CA ALA A 60 13.93 32.97 -30.40
C ALA A 60 12.52 33.58 -30.27
N LEU A 61 11.79 33.71 -31.39
CA LEU A 61 10.41 34.20 -31.38
C LEU A 61 9.48 33.29 -30.56
N ILE A 62 9.56 31.97 -30.76
CA ILE A 62 8.75 31.00 -30.01
C ILE A 62 9.07 31.09 -28.51
N LYS A 63 10.36 31.19 -28.15
CA LYS A 63 10.78 31.36 -26.76
C LYS A 63 10.21 32.63 -26.14
N HIS A 64 10.29 33.77 -26.84
CA HIS A 64 9.69 35.01 -26.38
C HIS A 64 8.16 34.91 -26.22
N ALA A 65 7.47 34.21 -27.12
CA ALA A 65 6.04 33.95 -27.00
C ALA A 65 5.70 33.08 -25.78
N VAL A 66 6.48 32.02 -25.52
CA VAL A 66 6.32 31.16 -24.34
C VAL A 66 6.58 31.92 -23.04
N ASP A 67 7.60 32.76 -23.00
CA ASP A 67 7.90 33.61 -21.85
C ASP A 67 6.76 34.61 -21.58
N ALA A 68 6.18 35.20 -22.62
CA ALA A 68 5.02 36.08 -22.52
C ALA A 68 3.78 35.35 -21.99
N VAL A 69 3.47 34.15 -22.51
CA VAL A 69 2.36 33.31 -22.02
C VAL A 69 2.55 32.95 -20.55
N SER A 70 3.78 32.60 -20.15
CA SER A 70 4.13 32.27 -18.76
C SER A 70 3.95 33.45 -17.81
N ALA A 71 4.02 34.69 -18.32
CA ALA A 71 3.71 35.91 -17.58
C ALA A 71 2.22 36.31 -17.62
N GLY A 72 1.37 35.51 -18.27
CA GLY A 72 -0.06 35.82 -18.46
C GLY A 72 -0.31 36.83 -19.57
N VAL A 73 0.53 36.87 -20.60
CA VAL A 73 0.33 37.75 -21.77
C VAL A 73 0.10 36.88 -23.00
N SER A 74 -1.07 36.99 -23.63
CA SER A 74 -1.37 36.27 -24.87
C SER A 74 -0.52 36.84 -26.03
N PRO A 75 0.27 36.01 -26.73
CA PRO A 75 1.00 36.41 -27.94
C PRO A 75 0.09 36.46 -29.17
N ILE A 76 -1.18 36.04 -29.03
CA ILE A 76 -2.16 35.94 -30.11
C ILE A 76 -3.07 37.17 -30.10
N GLY A 77 -3.16 37.86 -31.24
CA GLY A 77 -4.04 39.02 -31.47
C GLY A 77 -3.37 40.39 -31.26
N ASN A 78 -4.11 41.47 -31.52
CA ASN A 78 -3.62 42.83 -31.29
C ASN A 78 -3.66 43.17 -29.80
N ALA A 79 -2.50 43.50 -29.22
CA ALA A 79 -2.31 43.80 -27.80
C ALA A 79 -3.13 45.00 -27.26
N SER A 80 -3.79 45.75 -28.13
CA SER A 80 -4.49 47.01 -27.86
C SER A 80 -5.84 46.87 -27.13
N HIS A 81 -6.33 45.66 -26.87
CA HIS A 81 -7.56 45.40 -26.09
C HIS A 81 -7.36 44.36 -24.97
N SER A 82 -6.17 44.30 -24.36
CA SER A 82 -5.87 43.31 -23.32
C SER A 82 -6.46 43.71 -21.96
N SER A 83 -7.42 42.92 -21.47
CA SER A 83 -7.89 43.00 -20.08
C SER A 83 -6.76 42.59 -19.13
N SER A 84 -6.38 43.44 -18.18
CA SER A 84 -5.34 43.13 -17.19
C SER A 84 -5.79 42.04 -16.23
N TYR A 85 -4.94 41.05 -15.98
CA TYR A 85 -5.14 40.07 -14.91
C TYR A 85 -4.85 40.62 -13.51
N TRP A 86 -4.07 41.70 -13.43
CA TRP A 86 -3.67 42.34 -12.18
C TRP A 86 -4.51 43.59 -11.88
N ASP A 87 -5.76 43.63 -12.36
CA ASP A 87 -6.77 44.56 -11.88
C ASP A 87 -7.21 44.20 -10.45
N PHE A 88 -7.95 45.07 -9.76
CA PHE A 88 -8.33 44.81 -8.36
C PHE A 88 -9.06 43.47 -8.18
N ILE A 89 -9.99 43.14 -9.08
CA ILE A 89 -10.77 41.89 -9.01
C ILE A 89 -9.90 40.67 -9.33
N GLY A 90 -9.01 40.75 -10.33
CA GLY A 90 -8.06 39.70 -10.67
C GLY A 90 -7.03 39.46 -9.56
N GLY A 91 -6.49 40.53 -8.97
CA GLY A 91 -5.60 40.47 -7.81
C GLY A 91 -6.28 39.87 -6.57
N PHE A 92 -7.54 40.23 -6.31
CA PHE A 92 -8.35 39.60 -5.25
C PHE A 92 -8.55 38.10 -5.49
N PHE A 93 -8.88 37.72 -6.72
CA PHE A 93 -9.02 36.31 -7.10
C PHE A 93 -7.70 35.54 -6.92
N PHE A 94 -6.58 36.10 -7.40
CA PHE A 94 -5.24 35.53 -7.21
C PHE A 94 -4.91 35.36 -5.72
N ALA A 95 -5.11 36.38 -4.90
CA ALA A 95 -4.89 36.30 -3.45
C ALA A 95 -5.72 35.16 -2.82
N GLY A 96 -6.98 35.01 -3.27
CA GLY A 96 -7.85 33.89 -2.95
C GLY A 96 -7.23 32.53 -3.28
N THR A 97 -6.68 32.35 -4.49
CA THR A 97 -6.05 31.09 -4.91
C THR A 97 -4.82 30.71 -4.08
N VAL A 98 -4.10 31.70 -3.56
CA VAL A 98 -2.93 31.50 -2.68
C VAL A 98 -3.37 31.00 -1.30
N ILE A 99 -4.33 31.68 -0.65
CA ILE A 99 -4.75 31.31 0.72
C ILE A 99 -5.57 30.02 0.76
N THR A 100 -6.27 29.69 -0.33
CA THR A 100 -7.02 28.43 -0.49
C THR A 100 -6.16 27.25 -0.89
N THR A 101 -4.86 27.48 -1.16
CA THR A 101 -3.91 26.50 -1.67
C THR A 101 -4.35 25.79 -2.96
N ILE A 102 -5.26 26.40 -3.72
CA ILE A 102 -5.63 25.90 -5.06
C ILE A 102 -4.47 26.19 -6.02
N GLY A 103 -4.00 27.43 -6.05
CA GLY A 103 -2.81 27.82 -6.80
C GLY A 103 -2.81 27.40 -8.28
N TYR A 104 -3.81 27.80 -9.06
CA TYR A 104 -3.95 27.42 -10.48
C TYR A 104 -2.65 27.57 -11.31
N GLY A 105 -1.81 28.55 -11.01
CA GLY A 105 -0.50 28.67 -11.68
C GLY A 105 -0.58 29.19 -13.13
N ASN A 106 -1.77 29.46 -13.67
CA ASN A 106 -1.96 30.17 -14.93
C ASN A 106 -1.40 31.61 -14.87
N ILE A 107 -1.28 32.16 -13.66
CA ILE A 107 -0.69 33.47 -13.38
C ILE A 107 0.11 33.37 -12.08
N ALA A 108 1.33 33.90 -12.09
CA ALA A 108 2.21 33.92 -10.92
C ALA A 108 2.97 35.26 -10.84
N PRO A 109 3.40 35.68 -9.64
CA PRO A 109 4.19 36.90 -9.51
C PRO A 109 5.56 36.73 -10.18
N SER A 110 5.79 37.45 -11.28
CA SER A 110 7.08 37.43 -11.97
C SER A 110 8.12 38.35 -11.30
N THR A 111 7.66 39.43 -10.65
CA THR A 111 8.55 40.41 -10.01
C THR A 111 9.17 39.88 -8.71
N GLN A 112 10.39 40.32 -8.40
CA GLN A 112 11.07 39.93 -7.16
C GLN A 112 10.27 40.33 -5.91
N GLY A 113 9.74 41.56 -5.89
CA GLY A 113 8.88 42.03 -4.80
C GLY A 113 7.58 41.24 -4.66
N GLY A 114 6.93 40.90 -5.79
CA GLY A 114 5.71 40.08 -5.79
C GLY A 114 5.95 38.68 -5.24
N LYS A 115 7.09 38.05 -5.57
CA LYS A 115 7.47 36.73 -5.02
C LYS A 115 7.69 36.78 -3.51
N ILE A 116 8.44 37.77 -3.03
CA ILE A 116 8.68 37.97 -1.59
C ILE A 116 7.35 38.19 -0.85
N PHE A 117 6.49 39.06 -1.37
CA PHE A 117 5.17 39.30 -0.79
C PHE A 117 4.31 38.04 -0.78
N CYS A 118 4.29 37.26 -1.87
CA CYS A 118 3.51 36.03 -1.97
C CYS A 118 3.95 34.98 -0.92
N ILE A 119 5.26 34.88 -0.63
CA ILE A 119 5.78 34.00 0.42
C ILE A 119 5.21 34.40 1.79
N LEU A 120 5.35 35.68 2.15
CA LEU A 120 4.85 36.20 3.43
C LEU A 120 3.33 36.07 3.52
N TYR A 121 2.62 36.37 2.44
CA TYR A 121 1.16 36.29 2.35
C TYR A 121 0.66 34.85 2.55
N ALA A 122 1.31 33.85 1.93
CA ALA A 122 0.94 32.44 2.09
C ALA A 122 1.15 31.93 3.53
N ILE A 123 2.26 32.30 4.18
CA ILE A 123 2.60 31.86 5.55
C ILE A 123 1.50 32.22 6.55
N PHE A 124 0.95 33.43 6.48
CA PHE A 124 -0.10 33.88 7.39
C PHE A 124 -1.52 33.62 6.86
N GLY A 125 -1.70 33.69 5.55
CA GLY A 125 -3.00 33.56 4.89
C GLY A 125 -3.56 32.14 4.94
N ILE A 126 -2.72 31.12 4.73
CA ILE A 126 -3.17 29.72 4.73
C ILE A 126 -3.71 29.29 6.12
N PRO A 127 -3.01 29.55 7.25
CA PRO A 127 -3.56 29.26 8.57
C PRO A 127 -4.87 30.02 8.88
N LEU A 128 -4.93 31.30 8.52
CA LEU A 128 -6.13 32.12 8.70
C LEU A 128 -7.32 31.55 7.92
N PHE A 129 -7.09 31.15 6.67
CA PHE A 129 -8.10 30.50 5.84
C PHE A 129 -8.50 29.13 6.39
N GLY A 130 -7.56 28.37 6.96
CA GLY A 130 -7.85 27.13 7.67
C GLY A 130 -8.83 27.32 8.84
N CYS A 131 -8.66 28.38 9.64
CA CYS A 131 -9.61 28.74 10.70
C CYS A 131 -11.00 29.09 10.15
N LEU A 132 -11.06 29.83 9.03
CA LEU A 132 -12.31 30.16 8.36
C LEU A 132 -13.02 28.89 7.86
N LEU A 133 -12.29 28.00 7.18
CA LEU A 133 -12.83 26.73 6.71
C LEU A 133 -13.34 25.84 7.85
N ALA A 134 -12.61 25.78 8.96
CA ALA A 134 -13.06 25.06 10.15
C ALA A 134 -14.38 25.63 10.70
N GLY A 135 -14.47 26.96 10.84
CA GLY A 135 -15.68 27.63 11.29
C GLY A 135 -16.88 27.41 10.36
N ILE A 136 -16.69 27.50 9.05
CA ILE A 136 -17.76 27.21 8.07
C ILE A 136 -18.14 25.72 8.10
N GLY A 137 -17.14 24.83 8.21
CA GLY A 137 -17.33 23.39 8.32
C GLY A 137 -18.18 23.00 9.54
N ASP A 138 -17.95 23.62 10.70
CA ASP A 138 -18.73 23.40 11.92
C ASP A 138 -20.18 23.87 11.78
N GLN A 139 -20.41 25.00 11.11
CA GLN A 139 -21.77 25.49 10.83
C GLN A 139 -22.50 24.54 9.87
N LEU A 140 -21.85 24.10 8.78
CA LEU A 140 -22.41 23.12 7.86
C LEU A 140 -22.71 21.79 8.56
N GLY A 141 -21.78 21.32 9.40
CA GLY A 141 -21.94 20.10 10.19
C GLY A 141 -23.10 20.18 11.18
N THR A 142 -23.24 21.29 11.91
CA THR A 142 -24.37 21.48 12.85
C THR A 142 -25.72 21.60 12.15
N ILE A 143 -25.80 22.29 11.00
CA ILE A 143 -27.00 22.31 10.15
C ILE A 143 -27.35 20.89 9.69
N PHE A 144 -26.34 20.12 9.28
CA PHE A 144 -26.53 18.75 8.82
C PHE A 144 -27.03 17.82 9.95
N VAL A 145 -26.41 17.87 11.13
CA VAL A 145 -26.84 17.08 12.30
C VAL A 145 -28.26 17.45 12.72
N LYS A 146 -28.61 18.75 12.76
CA LYS A 146 -29.99 19.18 13.05
C LYS A 146 -30.99 18.64 12.01
N SER A 147 -30.59 18.57 10.75
CA SER A 147 -31.41 18.03 9.66
C SER A 147 -31.61 16.52 9.82
N ILE A 148 -30.56 15.76 10.16
CA ILE A 148 -30.66 14.33 10.49
C ILE A 148 -31.64 14.10 11.64
N LEU A 149 -31.48 14.82 12.75
CA LEU A 149 -32.33 14.67 13.93
C LEU A 149 -33.80 15.01 13.64
N ARG A 150 -34.06 15.95 12.72
CA ARG A 150 -35.42 16.27 12.28
C ARG A 150 -36.02 15.13 11.44
N VAL A 151 -35.25 14.55 10.52
CA VAL A 151 -35.68 13.40 9.71
C VAL A 151 -35.91 12.17 10.57
N GLU A 152 -35.06 11.93 11.56
CA GLU A 152 -35.17 10.83 12.52
C GLU A 152 -36.45 10.90 13.36
N LYS A 153 -36.85 12.11 13.79
CA LYS A 153 -38.13 12.31 14.49
C LYS A 153 -39.35 11.97 13.62
N ILE A 154 -39.23 12.14 12.30
CA ILE A 154 -40.32 11.86 11.35
C ILE A 154 -40.36 10.37 11.00
N PHE A 155 -39.20 9.76 10.76
CA PHE A 155 -39.07 8.35 10.40
C PHE A 155 -38.53 7.56 11.60
N ARG A 156 -39.41 6.90 12.38
CA ARG A 156 -39.07 6.00 13.52
C ARG A 156 -38.29 4.74 13.08
N ILE A 157 -37.14 4.91 12.44
CA ILE A 157 -36.28 3.85 11.88
C ILE A 157 -35.05 3.66 12.78
N SER A 158 -34.32 2.55 12.61
CA SER A 158 -33.05 2.28 13.30
C SER A 158 -32.00 3.39 13.09
N GLN A 159 -31.40 3.83 14.21
CA GLN A 159 -30.36 4.87 14.30
C GLN A 159 -29.23 4.71 13.28
N THR A 160 -28.70 3.49 13.13
CA THR A 160 -27.56 3.22 12.24
C THR A 160 -27.95 3.38 10.76
N LYS A 161 -29.16 2.93 10.39
CA LYS A 161 -29.65 3.06 9.01
C LYS A 161 -29.90 4.53 8.66
N ILE A 162 -30.52 5.30 9.57
CA ILE A 162 -30.78 6.73 9.37
C ILE A 162 -29.47 7.50 9.18
N ARG A 163 -28.45 7.24 10.01
CA ARG A 163 -27.16 7.92 9.90
C ARG A 163 -26.45 7.65 8.57
N VAL A 164 -26.45 6.40 8.11
CA VAL A 164 -25.86 6.03 6.80
C VAL A 164 -26.66 6.63 5.64
N THR A 165 -27.98 6.48 5.64
CA THR A 165 -28.85 7.02 4.57
C THR A 165 -28.74 8.54 4.49
N SER A 166 -28.77 9.25 5.61
CA SER A 166 -28.65 10.71 5.60
C SER A 166 -27.25 11.18 5.17
N THR A 167 -26.20 10.41 5.50
CA THR A 167 -24.84 10.68 5.03
C THR A 167 -24.74 10.55 3.51
N ILE A 168 -25.30 9.48 2.93
CA ILE A 168 -25.35 9.29 1.48
C ILE A 168 -26.15 10.42 0.81
N LEU A 169 -27.31 10.77 1.38
CA LEU A 169 -28.14 11.85 0.87
C LEU A 169 -27.41 13.20 0.89
N PHE A 170 -26.64 13.49 1.94
CA PHE A 170 -25.81 14.70 2.03
C PHE A 170 -24.75 14.76 0.95
N ILE A 171 -24.04 13.64 0.72
CA ILE A 171 -23.03 13.54 -0.32
C ILE A 171 -23.68 13.78 -1.69
N LEU A 172 -24.81 13.14 -1.97
CA LEU A 172 -25.55 13.31 -3.23
C LEU A 172 -26.06 14.75 -3.42
N ALA A 173 -26.67 15.34 -2.39
CA ALA A 173 -27.17 16.70 -2.43
C ALA A 173 -26.05 17.70 -2.68
N GLY A 174 -24.91 17.57 -1.98
CA GLY A 174 -23.78 18.46 -2.21
C GLY A 174 -23.06 18.21 -3.53
N CYS A 175 -23.04 16.98 -4.06
CA CYS A 175 -22.61 16.75 -5.45
C CYS A 175 -23.50 17.51 -6.44
N ILE A 176 -24.82 17.51 -6.26
CA ILE A 176 -25.71 18.28 -7.14
C ILE A 176 -25.43 19.79 -7.02
N VAL A 177 -25.37 20.30 -5.80
CA VAL A 177 -25.27 21.75 -5.52
C VAL A 177 -23.89 22.32 -5.84
N PHE A 178 -22.81 21.63 -5.46
CA PHE A 178 -21.44 22.15 -5.57
C PHE A 178 -20.68 21.62 -6.79
N VAL A 179 -21.14 20.52 -7.40
CA VAL A 179 -20.50 19.93 -8.58
C VAL A 179 -21.35 20.10 -9.84
N THR A 180 -22.57 19.55 -9.86
CA THR A 180 -23.37 19.51 -11.10
C THR A 180 -23.88 20.89 -11.53
N ILE A 181 -24.48 21.67 -10.62
CA ILE A 181 -25.00 23.00 -10.95
C ILE A 181 -23.88 23.93 -11.43
N PRO A 182 -22.73 24.06 -10.73
CA PRO A 182 -21.61 24.89 -11.18
C PRO A 182 -21.02 24.40 -12.50
N ALA A 183 -20.88 23.08 -12.71
CA ALA A 183 -20.38 22.56 -14.00
C ALA A 183 -21.29 22.97 -15.17
N VAL A 184 -22.61 22.96 -15.00
CA VAL A 184 -23.54 23.46 -16.02
C VAL A 184 -23.37 24.96 -16.24
N ILE A 185 -23.17 25.74 -15.18
CA ILE A 185 -22.93 27.19 -15.29
C ILE A 185 -21.62 27.47 -16.05
N PHE A 186 -20.52 26.81 -15.69
CA PHE A 186 -19.22 26.96 -16.34
C PHE A 186 -19.27 26.54 -17.81
N LYS A 187 -19.97 25.45 -18.14
CA LYS A 187 -20.22 25.04 -19.52
C LYS A 187 -20.80 26.17 -20.37
N HIS A 188 -21.79 26.91 -19.85
CA HIS A 188 -22.46 27.97 -20.60
C HIS A 188 -21.66 29.29 -20.63
N ILE A 189 -20.99 29.65 -19.54
CA ILE A 189 -20.26 30.93 -19.43
C ILE A 189 -18.88 30.86 -20.09
N GLU A 190 -18.15 29.77 -19.86
CA GLU A 190 -16.78 29.59 -20.36
C GLU A 190 -16.74 28.90 -21.73
N GLY A 191 -17.86 28.30 -22.16
CA GLY A 191 -17.94 27.56 -23.43
C GLY A 191 -17.25 26.19 -23.39
N TRP A 192 -16.92 25.68 -22.19
CA TRP A 192 -16.29 24.38 -22.00
C TRP A 192 -17.23 23.21 -22.33
N THR A 193 -16.67 22.03 -22.60
CA THR A 193 -17.47 20.80 -22.67
C THR A 193 -17.96 20.39 -21.29
N THR A 194 -18.97 19.49 -21.24
CA THR A 194 -19.48 18.99 -19.95
C THR A 194 -18.38 18.32 -19.12
N LEU A 195 -17.46 17.60 -19.77
CA LEU A 195 -16.36 16.91 -19.11
C LEU A 195 -15.34 17.90 -18.54
N GLU A 196 -14.93 18.90 -19.33
CA GLU A 196 -14.01 19.97 -18.90
C GLU A 196 -14.55 20.76 -17.72
N ALA A 197 -15.83 21.12 -17.75
CA ALA A 197 -16.46 21.83 -16.65
C ALA A 197 -16.55 20.97 -15.37
N LEU A 198 -16.85 19.68 -15.50
CA LEU A 198 -16.84 18.75 -14.36
C LEU A 198 -15.42 18.57 -13.80
N TYR A 199 -14.44 18.40 -14.69
CA TYR A 199 -13.03 18.28 -14.35
C TYR A 199 -12.53 19.52 -13.61
N PHE A 200 -12.83 20.72 -14.12
CA PHE A 200 -12.51 21.99 -13.46
C PHE A 200 -13.06 22.02 -12.03
N VAL A 201 -14.36 21.73 -11.85
CA VAL A 201 -14.98 21.76 -10.52
C VAL A 201 -14.29 20.79 -9.55
N VAL A 202 -14.01 19.56 -9.96
CA VAL A 202 -13.35 18.58 -9.11
C VAL A 202 -11.92 19.01 -8.77
N ILE A 203 -11.11 19.41 -9.75
CA ILE A 203 -9.71 19.84 -9.57
C ILE A 203 -9.60 21.10 -8.71
N THR A 204 -10.56 22.02 -8.83
CA THR A 204 -10.65 23.23 -8.01
C THR A 204 -11.03 22.91 -6.56
N LEU A 205 -12.11 22.16 -6.33
CA LEU A 205 -12.62 21.89 -4.97
C LEU A 205 -11.77 20.86 -4.20
N THR A 206 -10.96 20.07 -4.89
CA THR A 206 -9.94 19.22 -4.28
C THR A 206 -8.64 19.96 -3.96
N THR A 207 -8.57 21.27 -4.26
CA THR A 207 -7.36 22.11 -4.16
C THR A 207 -6.16 21.55 -4.92
N VAL A 208 -6.37 20.76 -5.97
CA VAL A 208 -5.29 20.28 -6.86
C VAL A 208 -4.85 21.41 -7.78
N GLY A 209 -5.83 22.13 -8.37
CA GLY A 209 -5.60 23.38 -9.09
C GLY A 209 -4.56 23.32 -10.22
N ILE A 210 -4.73 22.41 -11.19
CA ILE A 210 -3.81 22.27 -12.33
C ILE A 210 -3.70 23.56 -13.15
N GLY A 211 -4.80 24.30 -13.31
CA GLY A 211 -4.87 25.60 -13.97
C GLY A 211 -4.81 25.60 -15.49
N ASP A 212 -4.95 24.43 -16.10
CA ASP A 212 -5.32 24.24 -17.49
C ASP A 212 -6.70 24.83 -17.82
N TYR A 213 -7.63 24.77 -16.86
CA TYR A 213 -8.92 25.46 -16.88
C TYR A 213 -9.05 26.41 -15.69
N VAL A 214 -9.38 27.68 -15.98
CA VAL A 214 -9.58 28.72 -14.95
C VAL A 214 -10.78 29.60 -15.30
N ALA A 215 -11.77 29.61 -14.42
CA ALA A 215 -12.95 30.45 -14.57
C ALA A 215 -12.57 31.93 -14.53
N GLY A 216 -13.03 32.71 -15.52
CA GLY A 216 -12.70 34.12 -15.65
C GLY A 216 -11.28 34.38 -16.17
N GLY A 217 -10.63 33.36 -16.72
CA GLY A 217 -9.27 33.42 -17.24
C GLY A 217 -9.18 33.80 -18.72
N ASN A 218 -10.22 33.59 -19.53
CA ASN A 218 -10.14 33.85 -20.96
C ASN A 218 -10.32 35.35 -21.28
N GLN A 219 -9.24 36.03 -21.68
CA GLN A 219 -9.25 37.46 -22.02
C GLN A 219 -10.13 37.80 -23.24
N MET A 220 -10.46 36.81 -24.09
CA MET A 220 -11.35 37.01 -25.23
C MET A 220 -12.83 37.12 -24.80
N ILE A 221 -13.16 36.60 -23.60
CA ILE A 221 -14.52 36.62 -23.07
C ILE A 221 -14.69 37.85 -22.16
N LYS A 222 -15.66 38.71 -22.47
CA LYS A 222 -16.02 39.84 -21.61
C LYS A 222 -16.92 39.39 -20.46
N TYR A 223 -16.32 39.03 -19.34
CA TYR A 223 -17.06 38.66 -18.13
C TYR A 223 -17.74 39.88 -17.47
N LYS A 224 -18.87 39.62 -16.80
CA LYS A 224 -19.49 40.62 -15.92
C LYS A 224 -18.69 40.75 -14.62
N PRO A 225 -18.61 41.95 -14.00
CA PRO A 225 -17.78 42.17 -12.81
C PRO A 225 -18.11 41.28 -11.60
N TRP A 226 -19.36 40.83 -11.48
CA TRP A 226 -19.82 39.96 -10.39
C TRP A 226 -19.42 38.48 -10.54
N TYR A 227 -18.96 38.07 -11.73
CA TYR A 227 -18.69 36.66 -12.00
C TYR A 227 -17.52 36.11 -11.17
N LYS A 228 -16.36 36.78 -11.19
CA LYS A 228 -15.17 36.35 -10.41
C LYS A 228 -15.44 36.32 -8.90
N PRO A 229 -16.09 37.33 -8.27
CA PRO A 229 -16.51 37.24 -6.87
C PRO A 229 -17.47 36.09 -6.58
N LEU A 230 -18.41 35.79 -7.48
CA LEU A 230 -19.34 34.67 -7.32
C LEU A 230 -18.62 33.32 -7.37
N VAL A 231 -17.67 33.15 -8.30
CA VAL A 231 -16.82 31.96 -8.37
C VAL A 231 -16.02 31.81 -7.07
N TRP A 232 -15.45 32.89 -6.55
CA TRP A 232 -14.72 32.86 -5.29
C TRP A 232 -15.61 32.44 -4.11
N PHE A 233 -16.85 32.96 -4.05
CA PHE A 233 -17.82 32.54 -3.04
C PHE A 233 -18.19 31.05 -3.17
N TRP A 234 -18.40 30.55 -4.39
CA TRP A 234 -18.62 29.14 -4.64
C TRP A 234 -17.42 28.28 -4.18
N ILE A 235 -16.19 28.70 -4.47
CA ILE A 235 -14.97 28.02 -3.99
C ILE A 235 -14.96 27.97 -2.46
N LEU A 236 -15.22 29.09 -1.78
CA LEU A 236 -15.21 29.16 -0.31
C LEU A 236 -16.17 28.14 0.32
N VAL A 237 -17.43 28.12 -0.13
CA VAL A 237 -18.44 27.21 0.43
C VAL A 237 -18.20 25.77 -0.03
N GLY A 238 -17.80 25.58 -1.28
CA GLY A 238 -17.50 24.28 -1.87
C GLY A 238 -16.31 23.59 -1.19
N LEU A 239 -15.26 24.33 -0.84
CA LEU A 239 -14.11 23.81 -0.09
C LEU A 239 -14.49 23.38 1.32
N ALA A 240 -15.35 24.14 2.02
CA ALA A 240 -15.83 23.76 3.33
C ALA A 240 -16.65 22.45 3.27
N TYR A 241 -17.50 22.32 2.24
CA TYR A 241 -18.22 21.08 1.98
C TYR A 241 -17.28 19.92 1.65
N PHE A 242 -16.30 20.12 0.77
CA PHE A 242 -15.36 19.08 0.36
C PHE A 242 -14.48 18.64 1.53
N ALA A 243 -14.03 19.57 2.38
CA ALA A 243 -13.31 19.27 3.61
C ALA A 243 -14.14 18.41 4.57
N ALA A 244 -15.44 18.69 4.71
CA ALA A 244 -16.35 17.86 5.49
C ALA A 244 -16.47 16.44 4.90
N VAL A 245 -16.62 16.32 3.58
CA VAL A 245 -16.68 15.03 2.87
C VAL A 245 -15.37 14.25 3.04
N LEU A 246 -14.20 14.90 2.89
CA LEU A 246 -12.90 14.27 3.11
C LEU A 246 -12.72 13.78 4.54
N SER A 247 -13.17 14.54 5.53
CA SER A 247 -13.16 14.13 6.94
C SER A 247 -14.02 12.88 7.16
N MET A 248 -15.21 12.84 6.56
CA MET A 248 -16.12 11.69 6.61
C MET A 248 -15.52 10.46 5.93
N ILE A 249 -14.91 10.62 4.76
CA ILE A 249 -14.20 9.54 4.06
C ILE A 249 -13.03 9.04 4.92
N GLY A 250 -12.28 9.96 5.54
CA GLY A 250 -11.18 9.62 6.45
C GLY A 250 -11.63 8.77 7.64
N ASP A 251 -12.75 9.10 8.27
CA ASP A 251 -13.33 8.31 9.34
C ASP A 251 -13.84 6.94 8.86
N TRP A 252 -14.44 6.88 7.67
CA TRP A 252 -14.85 5.62 7.06
C TRP A 252 -13.65 4.73 6.73
N LEU A 253 -12.57 5.30 6.16
CA LEU A 253 -11.31 4.60 5.91
C LEU A 253 -10.67 4.07 7.20
N ARG A 254 -10.76 4.82 8.32
CA ARG A 254 -10.32 4.34 9.64
C ARG A 254 -11.15 3.13 10.12
N VAL A 255 -12.46 3.15 9.90
CA VAL A 255 -13.35 2.01 10.25
C VAL A 255 -13.04 0.80 9.38
N LEU A 256 -12.89 0.97 8.07
CA LEU A 256 -12.48 -0.10 7.16
C LEU A 256 -11.12 -0.67 7.54
N SER A 257 -10.13 0.18 7.85
CA SER A 257 -8.81 -0.24 8.30
C SER A 257 -8.87 -1.10 9.58
N LYS A 258 -9.75 -0.77 10.54
CA LYS A 258 -9.98 -1.60 11.73
C LYS A 258 -10.57 -2.96 11.36
N LYS A 259 -11.61 -2.98 10.53
CA LYS A 259 -12.27 -4.22 10.10
C LYS A 259 -11.33 -5.14 9.32
N THR A 260 -10.58 -4.61 8.35
CA THR A 260 -9.58 -5.37 7.60
C THR A 260 -8.49 -5.91 8.53
N LYS A 261 -8.08 -5.15 9.55
CA LYS A 261 -7.09 -5.61 10.53
C LYS A 261 -7.63 -6.76 11.40
N GLU A 262 -8.92 -6.73 11.77
CA GLU A 262 -9.58 -7.80 12.50
C GLU A 262 -9.69 -9.07 11.64
N GLU A 263 -10.11 -8.96 10.39
CA GLU A 263 -10.20 -10.07 9.44
C GLU A 263 -8.81 -10.70 9.17
N VAL A 264 -7.80 -9.87 8.90
CA VAL A 264 -6.41 -10.33 8.73
C VAL A 264 -5.85 -10.92 10.03
N GLY A 265 -6.27 -10.39 11.19
CA GLY A 265 -5.94 -10.94 12.51
C GLY A 265 -6.52 -12.34 12.71
N GLY A 266 -7.79 -12.54 12.33
CA GLY A 266 -8.46 -13.83 12.34
C GLY A 266 -7.78 -14.85 11.44
N ILE A 267 -7.39 -14.46 10.22
CA ILE A 267 -6.63 -15.32 9.29
C ILE A 267 -5.29 -15.73 9.90
N LYS A 268 -4.56 -14.78 10.52
CA LYS A 268 -3.28 -15.07 11.20
C LYS A 268 -3.46 -16.01 12.40
N ALA A 269 -4.52 -15.83 13.18
CA ALA A 269 -4.82 -16.70 14.31
C ALA A 269 -5.13 -18.13 13.84
N HIS A 270 -5.98 -18.27 12.81
CA HIS A 270 -6.30 -19.55 12.21
C HIS A 270 -5.07 -20.25 11.62
N ALA A 271 -4.21 -19.51 10.92
CA ALA A 271 -2.94 -20.04 10.40
C ALA A 271 -1.98 -20.50 11.52
N ALA A 272 -1.94 -19.78 12.64
CA ALA A 272 -1.12 -20.13 13.79
C ALA A 272 -1.67 -21.39 14.51
N GLU A 273 -2.98 -21.48 14.67
CA GLU A 273 -3.68 -22.64 15.23
C GLU A 273 -3.46 -23.88 14.38
N TRP A 274 -3.68 -23.79 13.06
CA TRP A 274 -3.42 -24.88 12.12
C TRP A 274 -1.96 -25.37 12.22
N LYS A 275 -1.00 -24.45 12.23
CA LYS A 275 0.43 -24.77 12.37
C LYS A 275 0.74 -25.45 13.72
N ALA A 276 0.06 -25.06 14.79
CA ALA A 276 0.20 -25.68 16.11
C ALA A 276 -0.40 -27.09 16.13
N ASN A 277 -1.58 -27.28 15.53
CA ASN A 277 -2.27 -28.57 15.46
C ASN A 277 -1.48 -29.59 14.64
N VAL A 278 -1.00 -29.21 13.45
CA VAL A 278 -0.13 -30.07 12.61
C VAL A 278 1.14 -30.47 13.37
N ARG A 279 1.73 -29.56 14.15
CA ARG A 279 2.91 -29.84 14.97
C ARG A 279 2.60 -30.74 16.18
N ALA A 280 1.38 -30.70 16.70
CA ALA A 280 0.92 -31.58 17.76
C ALA A 280 0.71 -33.01 17.22
N GLU A 281 0.00 -33.15 16.09
CA GLU A 281 -0.20 -34.43 15.41
C GLU A 281 1.13 -35.10 15.07
N PHE A 282 2.06 -34.39 14.42
CA PHE A 282 3.38 -34.94 14.11
C PHE A 282 4.15 -35.42 15.35
N ARG A 283 4.03 -34.71 16.48
CA ARG A 283 4.65 -35.14 17.75
C ARG A 283 3.98 -36.38 18.31
N GLU A 284 2.67 -36.49 18.19
CA GLU A 284 1.92 -37.66 18.65
C GLU A 284 2.23 -38.89 17.78
N THR A 285 2.23 -38.75 16.45
CA THR A 285 2.64 -39.81 15.52
C THR A 285 4.07 -40.27 15.82
N LYS A 286 5.01 -39.33 16.04
CA LYS A 286 6.39 -39.66 16.40
C LYS A 286 6.46 -40.42 17.74
N ARG A 287 5.67 -40.02 18.74
CA ARG A 287 5.60 -40.73 20.04
C ARG A 287 5.05 -42.15 19.87
N ARG A 288 3.94 -42.32 19.14
CA ARG A 288 3.35 -43.64 18.87
C ARG A 288 4.34 -44.55 18.16
N LEU A 289 5.01 -44.05 17.12
CA LEU A 289 6.04 -44.79 16.41
C LEU A 289 7.21 -45.18 17.33
N SER A 290 7.66 -44.26 18.20
CA SER A 290 8.73 -44.54 19.15
C SER A 290 8.35 -45.59 20.19
N VAL A 291 7.11 -45.58 20.69
CA VAL A 291 6.61 -46.59 21.65
C VAL A 291 6.50 -47.95 20.97
N GLU A 292 5.96 -48.00 19.75
CA GLU A 292 5.84 -49.25 19.00
C GLU A 292 7.22 -49.85 18.67
N VAL A 293 8.18 -49.01 18.27
CA VAL A 293 9.57 -49.45 18.06
C VAL A 293 10.19 -49.97 19.35
N HIS A 294 9.97 -49.29 20.48
CA HIS A 294 10.49 -49.72 21.77
C HIS A 294 9.91 -51.07 22.22
N ASP A 295 8.59 -51.27 22.07
CA ASP A 295 7.92 -52.53 22.42
C ASP A 295 8.40 -53.69 21.53
N LYS A 296 8.56 -53.46 20.22
CA LYS A 296 9.15 -54.46 19.31
C LYS A 296 10.58 -54.84 19.70
N LEU A 297 11.39 -53.87 20.10
CA LEU A 297 12.75 -54.12 20.59
C LEU A 297 12.76 -54.91 21.91
N GLN A 298 11.87 -54.60 22.85
CA GLN A 298 11.75 -55.35 24.11
C GLN A 298 11.34 -56.80 23.85
N ARG A 299 10.32 -57.04 23.01
CA ARG A 299 9.88 -58.40 22.65
C ARG A 299 11.01 -59.20 22.00
N ALA A 300 11.76 -58.60 21.08
CA ALA A 300 12.91 -59.25 20.46
C ALA A 300 14.01 -59.60 21.48
N ALA A 301 14.26 -58.72 22.46
CA ALA A 301 15.22 -58.98 23.54
C ALA A 301 14.76 -60.12 24.48
N THR A 302 13.47 -60.18 24.82
CA THR A 302 12.90 -61.28 25.64
C THR A 302 12.97 -62.62 24.93
N ILE A 303 12.66 -62.66 23.62
CA ILE A 303 12.80 -63.90 22.83
C ILE A 303 14.24 -64.38 22.86
N ARG A 304 15.20 -63.47 22.65
CA ARG A 304 16.64 -63.79 22.67
C ARG A 304 17.10 -64.31 24.03
N SER A 305 16.59 -63.79 25.14
CA SER A 305 16.93 -64.30 26.48
C SER A 305 16.31 -65.68 26.75
N MET A 306 15.07 -65.93 26.30
CA MET A 306 14.45 -67.26 26.39
C MET A 306 15.20 -68.30 25.55
N GLU A 307 15.70 -67.93 24.38
CA GLU A 307 16.56 -68.79 23.55
C GLU A 307 17.89 -69.12 24.25
N GLN A 308 18.52 -68.14 24.91
CA GLN A 308 19.72 -68.39 25.72
C GLN A 308 19.45 -69.37 26.87
N ILE A 309 18.37 -69.16 27.64
CA ILE A 309 17.98 -70.06 28.74
C ILE A 309 17.66 -71.47 28.22
N LYS A 310 17.00 -71.57 27.06
CA LYS A 310 16.71 -72.86 26.43
C LYS A 310 18.00 -73.57 26.00
N ASN A 311 18.97 -72.84 25.45
CA ASN A 311 20.27 -73.38 25.08
C ASN A 311 21.10 -73.81 26.30
N GLU A 312 21.08 -73.05 27.40
CA GLU A 312 21.68 -73.45 28.68
C GLU A 312 21.04 -74.75 29.21
N LYS A 313 19.70 -74.82 29.27
CA LYS A 313 19.00 -76.04 29.72
C LYS A 313 19.20 -77.24 28.81
N LEU A 314 19.35 -77.03 27.50
CA LEU A 314 19.71 -78.08 26.56
C LEU A 314 21.16 -78.56 26.79
N SER A 315 22.08 -77.65 27.12
CA SER A 315 23.46 -78.00 27.48
C SER A 315 23.53 -78.78 28.81
N GLU A 316 22.74 -78.41 29.82
CA GLU A 316 22.64 -79.16 31.09
C GLU A 316 22.02 -80.56 30.88
N ARG A 317 21.01 -80.67 30.00
CA ARG A 317 20.36 -81.95 29.70
C ARG A 317 21.25 -82.87 28.88
N TYR A 318 22.10 -82.33 28.00
CA TYR A 318 23.17 -83.09 27.36
C TYR A 318 24.23 -83.54 28.39
N GLY A 319 24.57 -82.70 29.36
CA GLY A 319 25.46 -83.07 30.47
C GLY A 319 24.88 -84.14 31.42
N GLN A 320 23.56 -84.21 31.61
CA GLN A 320 22.91 -85.24 32.43
C GLN A 320 22.68 -86.56 31.67
N ASN A 321 22.43 -86.53 30.36
CA ASN A 321 22.18 -87.75 29.56
C ASN A 321 23.42 -88.63 29.35
N GLU A 322 24.64 -88.12 29.54
CA GLU A 322 25.84 -88.98 29.57
C GLU A 322 25.99 -89.79 30.86
N SER A 323 25.22 -89.51 31.92
CA SER A 323 25.34 -90.20 33.22
C SER A 323 24.27 -91.28 33.48
N ALA A 324 23.29 -91.45 32.60
CA ALA A 324 22.14 -92.34 32.82
C ALA A 324 22.00 -93.49 31.79
N GLN A 325 23.05 -93.81 31.02
CA GLN A 325 23.09 -94.95 30.10
C GLN A 325 24.48 -95.61 30.07
N SER A 326 24.86 -96.29 31.16
CA SER A 326 25.86 -97.36 31.12
C SER A 326 25.92 -98.16 32.44
N PHE A 327 25.01 -99.12 32.58
CA PHE A 327 25.08 -100.30 33.45
C PHE A 327 24.45 -101.38 32.56
N GLU A 328 25.09 -102.41 32.01
CA GLU A 328 26.17 -103.28 32.48
C GLU A 328 26.68 -104.08 31.26
N MET A 329 27.99 -104.06 30.94
CA MET A 329 28.64 -105.25 30.38
C MET A 329 30.15 -105.26 30.62
N SER A 330 30.55 -106.16 31.51
CA SER A 330 31.77 -106.99 31.49
C SER A 330 33.17 -106.37 31.73
N ARG A 331 33.70 -106.81 32.88
CA ARG A 331 35.07 -106.84 33.45
C ARG A 331 36.27 -106.95 32.47
N ASN A 332 37.37 -106.31 32.91
CA ASN A 332 38.79 -106.76 32.90
C ASN A 332 39.52 -106.75 31.53
N VAL A 333 40.72 -106.18 31.29
CA VAL A 333 41.96 -105.81 32.05
C VAL A 333 42.82 -104.83 31.16
N PRO A 334 44.11 -104.49 31.43
CA PRO A 334 44.70 -103.41 32.26
C PRO A 334 45.42 -102.25 31.50
N PHE A 335 45.78 -101.21 32.29
CA PHE A 335 47.01 -100.38 32.26
C PHE A 335 47.52 -99.72 30.95
N CYS A 336 47.62 -98.37 30.95
CA CYS A 336 48.90 -97.63 31.11
C CYS A 336 48.72 -96.09 31.02
N PHE A 337 49.35 -95.37 31.96
CA PHE A 337 49.66 -93.92 31.94
C PHE A 337 50.64 -93.58 30.79
N PRO A 338 50.68 -92.35 30.23
CA PRO A 338 51.40 -91.19 30.82
C PRO A 338 50.68 -89.82 30.63
N THR A 339 50.63 -88.94 31.64
CA THR A 339 51.51 -87.77 31.92
C THR A 339 51.74 -86.75 30.80
N ALA A 340 51.68 -85.47 31.23
CA ALA A 340 52.46 -84.33 30.74
C ALA A 340 52.00 -83.70 29.41
N ASN A 341 52.10 -82.40 29.15
CA ASN A 341 52.34 -81.14 29.87
C ASN A 341 52.49 -80.12 28.71
N TRP A 342 52.34 -78.81 28.98
CA TRP A 342 53.02 -77.72 28.26
C TRP A 342 52.47 -77.36 26.85
N ASN A 343 52.58 -76.14 26.35
CA ASN A 343 52.85 -74.84 26.96
C ASN A 343 52.33 -73.78 25.99
N CYS A 344 52.17 -72.60 26.57
CA CYS A 344 52.20 -71.30 25.91
C CYS A 344 53.40 -71.15 24.94
N SER A 345 53.20 -70.53 23.78
CA SER A 345 54.00 -69.38 23.32
C SER A 345 53.35 -68.80 22.05
N ARG A 346 52.92 -67.53 22.06
CA ARG A 346 53.72 -66.29 21.98
C ARG A 346 54.27 -66.18 20.55
N GLU A 347 53.86 -65.18 19.77
CA GLU A 347 54.66 -63.98 19.45
C GLU A 347 54.13 -63.51 18.07
N ILE A 348 54.10 -62.27 17.61
CA ILE A 348 54.50 -60.96 18.11
C ILE A 348 54.13 -59.96 17.00
N GLN A 349 53.88 -58.69 17.39
CA GLN A 349 53.98 -57.45 16.60
C GLN A 349 53.11 -57.29 15.34
N SER A 350 52.53 -56.13 15.05
CA SER A 350 53.05 -54.77 15.21
C SER A 350 51.85 -53.80 15.27
N SER A 351 51.80 -52.93 16.28
CA SER A 351 52.36 -51.55 16.28
C SER A 351 51.45 -50.57 15.53
N CYS A 352 50.70 -49.77 16.29
CA CYS A 352 50.87 -48.30 16.41
C CYS A 352 50.15 -47.53 15.28
N HIS A 353 49.44 -46.43 15.49
CA HIS A 353 49.59 -45.45 16.57
C HIS A 353 48.28 -44.68 16.79
N SER A 354 47.97 -44.52 18.08
CA SER A 354 47.63 -43.25 18.74
C SER A 354 46.34 -42.52 18.34
N HIS A 355 45.27 -42.58 19.14
CA HIS A 355 45.06 -41.91 20.46
C HIS A 355 44.79 -40.40 20.34
N GLY A 356 43.81 -39.82 21.04
CA GLY A 356 43.01 -40.33 22.17
C GLY A 356 41.65 -39.62 22.26
N LYS A 357 40.60 -40.34 22.70
CA LYS A 357 40.17 -40.57 24.11
C LYS A 357 39.21 -39.43 24.54
N LYS A 358 38.01 -39.67 25.08
CA LYS A 358 37.57 -40.60 26.14
C LYS A 358 36.03 -40.84 26.06
N THR A 359 35.57 -42.10 25.98
CA THR A 359 34.89 -42.95 27.00
C THR A 359 33.38 -42.76 27.26
N CYS A 360 32.62 -43.80 26.93
CA CYS A 360 31.42 -44.37 27.59
C CYS A 360 31.48 -45.88 27.25
N CYS A 361 31.16 -46.88 28.06
CA CYS A 361 30.51 -47.03 29.36
C CYS A 361 31.14 -48.26 30.04
N GLN A 362 31.12 -48.30 31.37
CA GLN A 362 31.35 -49.50 32.15
C GLN A 362 30.02 -49.92 32.81
N LYS A 363 29.93 -51.23 33.01
CA LYS A 363 28.84 -52.02 33.62
C LYS A 363 28.39 -51.51 34.98
#